data_AF-A0A7C2E3Z5-F1
#
_entry.id   AF-A0A7C2E3Z5-F1
#
_cell.length_a   1.000
_cell.length_b   1.000
_cell.length_c   1.000
_cell.angle_alpha   90.00
_cell.angle_beta   90.00
_cell.angle_gamma   90.00
#
_symmetry.space_group_name_H-M   'P 1'
#
loop_
_entity.id
_entity.type
_entity.pdbx_description
1 polymer ?
#
loop_
_entity_poly.entity_id
_entity_poly.type
_entity_poly.pdbx_seq_one_letter_code
_entity_poly.pdbx_strand_id
1 'polypeptide(L)'
;MHRIGVLTSGGDAPGMNAAIRAVVRKGIFQGNEILGVKRGFAGLIEGDVESLSLGSVADVIQRGGTILLTARSKEFTTPDGRAQAFASARRAGIDGLVVIGGDGSFRG
;
A
#
# COMPACT_ATOMS: atom_id res chain seq x y z
N MET A 1 10.34 2.29 16.57
CA MET A 1 9.33 2.96 15.73
C MET A 1 9.62 2.53 14.30
N HIS A 2 8.65 1.90 13.64
CA HIS A 2 8.80 1.37 12.28
C HIS A 2 7.92 2.13 11.30
N ARG A 3 8.31 2.12 10.02
CA ARG A 3 7.45 2.59 8.93
C ARG A 3 6.88 1.42 8.17
N ILE A 4 5.56 1.33 8.11
CA ILE A 4 4.85 0.25 7.43
C ILE A 4 4.15 0.81 6.20
N GLY A 5 4.46 0.27 5.04
CA GLY A 5 3.75 0.55 3.80
C GLY A 5 2.42 -0.22 3.71
N VAL A 6 1.40 0.37 3.11
CA VAL A 6 0.15 -0.31 2.74
C VAL A 6 -0.19 0.01 1.29
N LEU A 7 -0.55 -1.01 0.52
CA LEU A 7 -0.95 -0.85 -0.88
C LEU A 7 -2.12 -1.77 -1.24
N THR A 8 -2.86 -1.39 -2.27
CA THR A 8 -3.87 -2.24 -2.91
C THR A 8 -3.42 -2.63 -4.30
N SER A 9 -3.60 -3.90 -4.66
CA SER A 9 -3.23 -4.41 -5.99
C SER A 9 -4.21 -5.47 -6.49
N GLY A 10 -4.44 -5.48 -7.80
CA GLY A 10 -5.41 -6.36 -8.46
C GLY A 10 -6.70 -5.63 -8.83
N GLY A 11 -7.78 -6.38 -9.06
CA GLY A 11 -9.11 -5.79 -9.25
C GLY A 11 -9.64 -5.19 -7.95
N ASP A 12 -10.30 -4.05 -8.05
CA ASP A 12 -10.87 -3.37 -6.87
C ASP A 12 -12.02 -4.21 -6.28
N ALA A 13 -12.14 -4.25 -4.96
CA ALA A 13 -13.13 -5.08 -4.27
C ALA A 13 -13.79 -4.34 -3.10
N PRO A 14 -15.10 -4.59 -2.82
CA PRO A 14 -15.75 -4.06 -1.62
C PRO A 14 -14.97 -4.43 -0.36
N GLY A 15 -14.69 -3.44 0.49
CA GLY A 15 -13.98 -3.63 1.76
C GLY A 15 -12.48 -3.31 1.73
N MET A 16 -11.87 -3.04 0.58
CA MET A 16 -10.46 -2.63 0.52
C MET A 16 -10.17 -1.37 1.35
N ASN A 17 -11.05 -0.37 1.29
CA ASN A 17 -10.97 0.82 2.15
C ASN A 17 -11.07 0.50 3.65
N ALA A 18 -11.92 -0.47 4.03
CA ALA A 18 -12.03 -0.91 5.41
C ALA A 18 -10.73 -1.59 5.89
N ALA A 19 -10.10 -2.40 5.04
CA ALA A 19 -8.80 -3.01 5.31
C ALA A 19 -7.68 -1.97 5.44
N ILE A 20 -7.58 -1.00 4.51
CA ILE A 20 -6.63 0.12 4.61
C ILE A 20 -6.83 0.87 5.93
N ARG A 21 -8.08 1.21 6.27
CA ARG A 21 -8.42 1.90 7.52
C ARG A 21 -7.98 1.09 8.74
N ALA A 22 -8.16 -0.22 8.74
CA ALA A 22 -7.75 -1.09 9.84
C ALA A 22 -6.22 -1.08 10.01
N VAL A 23 -5.46 -1.22 8.91
CA VAL A 23 -3.99 -1.16 8.91
C VAL A 23 -3.49 0.17 9.44
N VAL A 24 -4.01 1.28 8.92
CA VAL A 24 -3.61 2.64 9.33
C VAL A 24 -3.88 2.85 10.82
N ARG A 25 -5.11 2.61 11.28
CA ARG A 25 -5.48 2.87 12.68
C ARG A 25 -4.74 1.96 13.65
N LYS A 26 -4.64 0.67 13.36
CA LYS A 26 -3.93 -0.27 14.24
C LYS A 26 -2.43 0.02 14.25
N GLY A 27 -1.84 0.33 13.10
CA GLY A 27 -0.43 0.67 12.97
C GLY A 27 -0.05 1.90 13.79
N ILE A 28 -0.81 2.99 13.65
CA ILE A 28 -0.64 4.21 14.45
C ILE A 28 -0.82 3.92 15.95
N PHE A 29 -1.83 3.13 16.33
CA PHE A 29 -2.05 2.74 17.73
C PHE A 29 -0.87 1.95 18.33
N GLN A 30 -0.09 1.25 17.51
CA GLN A 30 1.13 0.53 17.95
C GLN A 30 2.39 1.42 17.92
N GLY A 31 2.27 2.71 17.61
CA GLY A 31 3.39 3.64 17.51
C GLY A 31 4.20 3.53 16.21
N ASN A 32 3.61 2.98 15.14
CA ASN A 32 4.23 2.93 13.82
C ASN A 32 3.74 4.09 12.94
N GLU A 33 4.60 4.55 12.03
CA GLU A 33 4.22 5.45 10.94
C GLU A 33 3.71 4.62 9.76
N ILE A 34 2.59 5.02 9.16
CA ILE A 34 1.95 4.27 8.06
C ILE A 34 2.03 5.06 6.78
N LEU A 35 2.55 4.42 5.73
CA LEU A 35 2.73 5.01 4.42
C LEU A 35 1.79 4.33 3.41
N GLY A 36 0.98 5.10 2.71
CA GLY A 36 0.12 4.63 1.62
C GLY A 36 0.86 4.66 0.30
N VAL A 37 0.87 3.55 -0.43
CA VAL A 37 1.44 3.49 -1.79
C VAL A 37 0.30 3.56 -2.79
N LYS A 38 0.34 4.56 -3.68
CA LYS A 38 -0.69 4.69 -4.72
C LYS A 38 -0.50 3.66 -5.82
N ARG A 39 -1.58 3.29 -6.52
CA ARG A 39 -1.53 2.46 -7.75
C ARG A 39 -0.77 1.12 -7.56
N GLY A 40 -0.83 0.55 -6.36
CA GLY A 40 -0.20 -0.73 -6.02
C GLY A 40 1.30 -0.77 -6.31
N PHE A 41 1.77 -1.89 -6.88
CA PHE A 41 3.19 -2.08 -7.18
C PHE A 41 3.76 -1.09 -8.20
N ALA A 42 2.93 -0.52 -9.09
CA ALA A 42 3.40 0.51 -10.01
C ALA A 42 3.84 1.77 -9.25
N GLY A 43 3.03 2.25 -8.31
CA GLY A 43 3.44 3.39 -7.47
C GLY A 43 4.57 3.02 -6.52
N LEU A 44 4.72 1.76 -6.10
CA LEU A 44 5.89 1.35 -5.31
C LEU A 44 7.18 1.50 -6.12
N ILE A 45 7.19 1.09 -7.40
CA ILE A 45 8.31 1.28 -8.32
C ILE A 45 8.62 2.77 -8.48
N GLU A 46 7.59 3.58 -8.72
CA GLU A 46 7.67 5.03 -8.94
C GLU A 46 8.05 5.80 -7.66
N GLY A 47 7.86 5.21 -6.47
CA GLY A 47 8.01 5.90 -5.20
C GLY A 47 6.85 6.83 -4.86
N ASP A 48 5.65 6.60 -5.41
CA ASP A 48 4.43 7.34 -5.09
C ASP A 48 3.85 6.88 -3.74
N VAL A 49 4.45 7.42 -2.68
CA VAL A 49 4.22 7.06 -1.30
C VAL A 49 3.87 8.31 -0.49
N GLU A 50 2.77 8.26 0.27
CA GLU A 50 2.32 9.35 1.13
C GLU A 50 2.11 8.89 2.57
N SER A 51 2.30 9.79 3.55
CA SER A 51 2.05 9.46 4.96
C SER A 51 0.55 9.48 5.26
N LEU A 52 0.04 8.41 5.89
CA LEU A 52 -1.37 8.26 6.22
C LEU A 52 -1.61 8.53 7.71
N SER A 53 -2.51 9.47 7.99
CA SER A 53 -2.96 9.84 9.32
C SER A 53 -4.30 9.19 9.67
N LEU A 54 -4.75 9.36 10.92
CA LEU A 54 -6.12 8.98 11.32
C LEU A 54 -7.21 9.67 10.47
N GLY A 55 -6.94 10.91 10.02
CA GLY A 55 -7.83 11.68 9.15
C GLY A 55 -7.83 11.18 7.70
N SER A 56 -6.69 10.66 7.21
CA SER A 56 -6.56 10.12 5.86
C SER A 56 -7.47 8.92 5.59
N VAL A 57 -7.96 8.26 6.65
CA VAL A 57 -8.89 7.11 6.61
C VAL A 57 -10.22 7.39 7.31
N ALA A 58 -10.60 8.66 7.46
CA ALA A 58 -11.93 9.06 7.88
C ALA A 58 -12.94 8.85 6.74
N ASP A 59 -14.16 8.39 7.07
CA ASP A 59 -15.27 8.21 6.13
C ASP A 59 -14.98 7.33 4.89
N VAL A 60 -14.02 6.41 4.99
CA VAL A 60 -13.72 5.45 3.91
C VAL A 60 -14.32 4.06 4.13
N ILE A 61 -14.72 3.71 5.35
CA ILE A 61 -15.14 2.34 5.70
C ILE A 61 -16.37 1.87 4.90
N GLN A 62 -17.27 2.80 4.58
CA GLN A 62 -18.49 2.60 3.82
C GLN A 62 -18.32 2.79 2.31
N ARG A 63 -17.15 3.26 1.86
CA ARG A 63 -16.89 3.60 0.45
C ARG A 63 -16.40 2.37 -0.30
N GLY A 64 -16.97 2.14 -1.49
CA GLY A 64 -16.46 1.13 -2.43
C GLY A 64 -15.08 1.49 -2.98
N GLY A 65 -14.45 0.49 -3.61
CA GLY A 65 -13.12 0.60 -4.22
C GLY A 65 -11.99 0.83 -3.22
N THR A 66 -10.92 1.49 -3.69
CA THR A 66 -9.74 1.80 -2.89
C THR A 66 -9.25 3.25 -3.02
N ILE A 67 -9.06 3.94 -1.89
CA ILE A 67 -8.49 5.31 -1.83
C ILE A 67 -7.01 5.39 -2.26
N LEU A 68 -6.34 4.25 -2.35
CA LEU A 68 -4.95 4.17 -2.81
C LEU A 68 -4.86 3.94 -4.33
N LEU A 69 -5.99 3.69 -5.00
CA LEU A 69 -6.04 3.24 -6.39
C LEU A 69 -5.31 1.89 -6.58
N THR A 70 -5.60 1.22 -7.69
CA THR A 70 -4.93 -0.04 -8.05
C THR A 70 -4.49 0.03 -9.51
N ALA A 71 -3.33 -0.56 -9.81
CA ALA A 71 -2.84 -0.73 -11.17
C ALA A 71 -2.16 -2.09 -11.31
N ARG A 72 -2.27 -2.68 -12.51
CA ARG A 72 -1.46 -3.84 -12.88
C ARG A 72 -0.06 -3.35 -13.25
N SER A 73 0.97 -3.94 -12.65
CA SER A 73 2.37 -3.67 -13.01
C SER A 73 3.00 -4.93 -13.60
N LYS A 74 3.21 -4.94 -14.93
CA LYS A 74 4.02 -5.99 -15.58
C LYS A 74 5.49 -5.85 -15.22
N GLU A 75 5.95 -4.62 -15.01
CA GLU A 75 7.33 -4.33 -14.64
C GLU A 75 7.70 -4.97 -13.31
N PHE A 76 6.78 -5.00 -12.35
CA PHE A 76 7.03 -5.65 -11.06
C PHE A 76 7.23 -7.18 -11.15
N THR A 77 6.88 -7.81 -12.27
CA THR A 77 7.18 -9.25 -12.47
C THR A 77 8.62 -9.49 -12.89
N THR A 78 9.36 -8.45 -13.30
CA THR A 78 10.77 -8.55 -13.68
C THR A 78 11.70 -8.37 -12.45
N PRO A 79 12.93 -8.92 -12.49
CA PRO A 79 13.93 -8.67 -11.45
C PRO A 79 14.24 -7.18 -11.27
N ASP A 80 14.35 -6.44 -12.37
CA ASP A 80 14.70 -5.00 -12.35
C ASP A 80 13.59 -4.16 -11.72
N GLY A 81 12.33 -4.43 -12.05
CA GLY A 81 11.18 -3.76 -11.44
C GLY A 81 11.09 -4.02 -9.94
N ARG A 82 11.38 -5.25 -9.49
CA ARG A 82 11.46 -5.56 -8.05
C ARG A 82 12.62 -4.86 -7.37
N ALA A 83 13.79 -4.81 -8.02
CA ALA A 83 14.94 -4.09 -7.49
C ALA A 83 14.66 -2.59 -7.34
N GLN A 84 13.99 -1.99 -8.31
CA GLN A 84 13.57 -0.59 -8.26
C GLN A 84 12.53 -0.34 -7.16
N ALA A 85 11.51 -1.18 -7.06
CA ALA A 85 10.51 -1.10 -5.99
C ALA A 85 11.14 -1.23 -4.60
N PHE A 86 12.09 -2.17 -4.43
CA PHE A 86 12.84 -2.31 -3.19
C PHE A 86 13.66 -1.05 -2.88
N ALA A 87 14.35 -0.49 -3.87
CA ALA A 87 15.10 0.75 -3.70
C ALA A 87 14.17 1.92 -3.31
N SER A 88 12.99 2.04 -3.92
CA SER A 88 11.97 3.02 -3.56
C SER A 88 11.45 2.84 -2.13
N ALA A 89 11.14 1.61 -1.74
CA ALA A 89 10.72 1.28 -0.38
C ALA A 89 11.80 1.66 0.66
N ARG A 90 13.07 1.34 0.37
CA ARG A 90 14.22 1.70 1.20
C ARG A 90 14.41 3.22 1.31
N ARG A 91 14.24 3.96 0.21
CA ARG A 91 14.30 5.44 0.23
C ARG A 91 13.18 6.06 1.07
N ALA A 92 11.97 5.49 1.03
CA ALA A 92 10.86 5.89 1.89
C ALA A 92 11.04 5.45 3.36
N GLY A 93 11.99 4.55 3.63
CA GLY A 93 12.27 3.99 4.94
C GLY A 93 11.27 2.91 5.36
N ILE A 94 10.60 2.26 4.42
CA ILE A 94 9.61 1.20 4.70
C ILE A 94 10.33 -0.06 5.22
N ASP A 95 9.95 -0.49 6.42
CA ASP A 95 10.48 -1.68 7.09
C ASP A 95 9.63 -2.93 6.80
N GLY A 96 8.34 -2.74 6.49
CA GLY A 96 7.40 -3.81 6.20
C GLY A 96 6.26 -3.32 5.32
N LEU A 97 5.67 -4.24 4.54
CA LEU A 97 4.64 -3.92 3.56
C LEU A 97 3.40 -4.78 3.78
N VAL A 98 2.23 -4.15 3.87
CA VAL A 98 0.94 -4.81 3.87
C VAL A 98 0.32 -4.70 2.48
N VAL A 99 0.14 -5.84 1.82
CA VAL A 99 -0.45 -5.92 0.49
C VAL A 99 -1.90 -6.39 0.61
N ILE A 100 -2.84 -5.58 0.14
CA ILE A 100 -4.27 -5.91 0.09
C ILE A 100 -4.65 -6.20 -1.36
N GLY A 101 -5.01 -7.44 -1.67
CA GLY A 101 -5.30 -7.84 -3.04
C GLY A 101 -5.66 -9.31 -3.17
N GLY A 102 -5.88 -9.76 -4.40
CA GLY A 102 -6.10 -11.17 -4.71
C GLY A 102 -4.79 -11.95 -4.92
N ASP A 103 -4.91 -13.20 -5.38
CA ASP A 103 -3.80 -14.16 -5.50
C ASP A 103 -2.59 -13.64 -6.30
N GLY A 104 -2.83 -12.86 -7.36
CA GLY A 104 -1.75 -12.26 -8.15
C GLY A 104 -0.86 -11.33 -7.34
N SER A 105 -1.42 -10.67 -6.33
CA SER A 105 -0.73 -9.75 -5.44
C SER A 105 0.14 -10.48 -4.41
N PHE A 106 -0.13 -11.76 -4.12
CA PHE A 106 0.64 -12.58 -3.16
C PHE A 106 1.97 -13.07 -3.72
N ARG A 107 2.10 -13.08 -5.06
CA ARG A 107 3.35 -13.43 -5.75
C ARG A 107 4.35 -12.27 -5.81
N GLY A 108 3.95 -11.12 -5.27
CA GLY A 108 4.71 -9.88 -5.30
C GLY A 108 5.72 -9.76 -4.17
#